data_AF-A0A3S1NYG3-F1
#
_entry.id   AF-A0A3S1NYG3-F1
#
_cell.length_a   1.000
_cell.length_b   1.000
_cell.length_c   1.000
_cell.angle_alpha   90.00
_cell.angle_beta   90.00
_cell.angle_gamma   90.00
#
_symmetry.space_group_name_H-M   'P 1'
#
loop_
_entity.id
_entity.type
_entity.pdbx_description
1 polymer ?
#
loop_
_entity_poly.entity_id
_entity_poly.type
_entity_poly.pdbx_seq_one_letter_code
_entity_poly.pdbx_strand_id
1 'polypeptide(L)'
;LELYNVTAADFPLGTTHRDALERLVELGIYTKIDVDSEVVKTEACRKAAKIHSTYRHLSDGRTLLVTRRPMSGGWVATFDDVTERQLVEERMTHLAHHDTLTNLPNRSMFRERLDKALSEATVAPMAIFSLDLDRFKAVNDTFGHPAGDWLLKCVAERLQRCLRNETDVVARFGGDEFAIIQFNVKGADDAERLAKRIVEGIGKPYRDKSRDMHVGISLGIALYPNDGKDADTLLKNADMALYRGKSEGRNVYRFFEPGMDAMVRARQVLETDLEAALPRHEFELEFQPIMNIPSGEVVGAEALMRWHSPTRGRVSPDDFIPAAEETGLIVQLGDWALRKACTAAAGWPHAMRIAVNVSAVQIKSGTFARSVIAALAFSGVPADRLELEITETVLMDESDTVLKTLGQLRDLGIRIALDDFGTGYSSLGYLRRFPVDKIKIDRSFIRDIDNRDSAAIVRTVIGLGAQLGITVTAEGVETEAQLDMLREAGCVEAQGYLIGVPSTAAEINRLLRTGTALRRSG
;
A
#
# COMPACT_ATOMS: atom_id res chain seq x y z
N LEU A 1 48.16 -1.25 -37.19
CA LEU A 1 49.24 -0.76 -36.31
C LEU A 1 48.65 0.12 -35.21
N GLU A 2 47.96 1.21 -35.54
CA GLU A 2 47.26 2.08 -34.56
C GLU A 2 46.31 1.32 -33.62
N LEU A 3 45.46 0.43 -34.15
CA LEU A 3 44.54 -0.38 -33.33
C LEU A 3 45.25 -1.23 -32.25
N TYR A 4 46.47 -1.68 -32.51
CA TYR A 4 47.27 -2.47 -31.57
C TYR A 4 48.25 -1.61 -30.75
N ASN A 5 48.28 -0.30 -30.98
CA ASN A 5 49.25 0.64 -30.40
C ASN A 5 50.72 0.20 -30.62
N VAL A 6 51.03 -0.27 -31.83
CA VAL A 6 52.35 -0.77 -32.24
C VAL A 6 52.90 0.03 -33.42
N THR A 7 54.21 -0.04 -33.64
CA THR A 7 54.88 0.69 -34.72
C THR A 7 55.14 -0.20 -35.93
N ALA A 8 55.44 0.40 -37.09
CA ALA A 8 55.85 -0.36 -38.27
C ALA A 8 57.17 -1.13 -38.07
N ALA A 9 58.02 -0.69 -37.13
CA ALA A 9 59.26 -1.37 -36.78
C ALA A 9 59.01 -2.71 -36.08
N ASP A 10 57.87 -2.87 -35.41
CA ASP A 10 57.48 -4.13 -34.78
C ASP A 10 57.02 -5.20 -35.80
N PHE A 11 56.67 -4.78 -37.02
CA PHE A 11 56.14 -5.64 -38.08
C PHE A 11 56.73 -5.29 -39.46
N PRO A 12 58.04 -5.53 -39.69
CA PRO A 12 58.68 -5.23 -40.96
C PRO A 12 58.03 -6.01 -42.13
N LEU A 13 58.08 -5.44 -43.33
CA LEU A 13 57.59 -6.12 -44.53
C LEU A 13 58.31 -7.47 -44.72
N GLY A 14 57.53 -8.53 -44.93
CA GLY A 14 58.03 -9.91 -45.01
C GLY A 14 57.87 -10.71 -43.70
N THR A 15 57.42 -10.09 -42.60
CA THR A 15 57.06 -10.80 -41.35
C THR A 15 55.98 -11.84 -41.64
N THR A 16 56.18 -13.08 -41.20
CA THR A 16 55.19 -14.14 -41.41
C THR A 16 53.98 -13.94 -40.49
N HIS A 17 52.84 -14.56 -40.83
CA HIS A 17 51.64 -14.47 -39.99
C HIS A 17 51.88 -15.00 -38.57
N ARG A 18 52.65 -16.07 -38.44
CA ARG A 18 53.05 -16.65 -37.16
C ARG A 18 53.86 -15.67 -36.35
N ASP A 19 54.95 -15.15 -36.92
CA ASP A 19 55.85 -14.22 -36.22
C ASP A 19 55.10 -12.95 -35.79
N ALA A 20 54.15 -12.48 -36.61
CA ALA A 20 53.31 -11.35 -36.24
C ALA A 20 52.40 -11.65 -35.03
N LEU A 21 51.83 -12.85 -34.94
CA LEU A 21 51.01 -13.25 -33.78
C LEU A 21 51.88 -13.43 -32.53
N GLU A 22 53.04 -14.08 -32.66
CA GLU A 22 54.01 -14.26 -31.57
C GLU A 22 54.49 -12.90 -31.05
N ARG A 23 54.79 -11.96 -31.95
CA ARG A 23 55.19 -10.60 -31.58
C ARG A 23 54.09 -9.84 -30.81
N LEU A 24 52.82 -10.02 -31.19
CA LEU A 24 51.69 -9.42 -30.45
C LEU A 24 51.51 -10.04 -29.05
N VAL A 25 51.91 -11.30 -28.85
CA VAL A 25 51.95 -11.94 -27.53
C VAL A 25 53.14 -11.41 -26.70
N GLU A 26 54.33 -11.31 -27.30
CA GLU A 26 55.52 -10.76 -26.65
C GLU A 26 55.32 -9.32 -26.16
N LEU A 27 54.63 -8.51 -26.96
CA LEU A 27 54.26 -7.13 -26.62
C LEU A 27 53.15 -7.05 -25.56
N GLY A 28 52.64 -8.19 -25.07
CA GLY A 28 51.61 -8.26 -24.05
C GLY A 28 50.22 -7.82 -24.53
N ILE A 29 50.00 -7.74 -25.84
CA ILE A 29 48.74 -7.25 -26.41
C ILE A 29 47.68 -8.36 -26.40
N TYR A 30 48.09 -9.61 -26.62
CA TYR A 30 47.25 -10.78 -26.42
C TYR A 30 47.61 -11.51 -25.12
N THR A 31 46.62 -11.71 -24.24
CA THR A 31 46.81 -12.43 -22.96
C THR A 31 46.55 -13.93 -23.06
N LYS A 32 45.67 -14.36 -23.98
CA LYS A 32 45.27 -15.75 -24.18
C LYS A 32 45.00 -16.02 -25.66
N ILE A 33 46.06 -16.29 -26.42
CA ILE A 33 45.94 -16.72 -27.82
C ILE A 33 46.78 -17.98 -28.05
N ASP A 34 46.19 -18.97 -28.67
CA ASP A 34 46.89 -20.15 -29.19
C ASP A 34 47.34 -19.83 -30.62
N VAL A 35 48.62 -19.48 -30.77
CA VAL A 35 49.17 -19.04 -32.06
C VAL A 35 49.10 -20.17 -33.11
N ASP A 36 49.38 -21.41 -32.70
CA ASP A 36 49.36 -22.56 -33.61
C ASP A 36 47.96 -22.81 -34.16
N SER A 37 46.96 -22.81 -33.29
CA SER A 37 45.55 -22.96 -33.68
C SER A 37 45.11 -21.87 -34.66
N GLU A 38 45.59 -20.64 -34.46
CA GLU A 38 45.20 -19.50 -35.29
C GLU A 38 45.88 -19.45 -36.65
N VAL A 39 47.13 -19.87 -36.73
CA VAL A 39 47.82 -20.09 -38.01
C VAL A 39 47.10 -21.19 -38.80
N VAL A 40 46.79 -22.32 -38.17
CA VAL A 40 46.09 -23.44 -38.81
C VAL A 40 44.71 -23.02 -39.33
N LYS A 41 43.91 -22.30 -38.52
CA LYS A 41 42.60 -21.78 -38.95
C LYS A 41 42.74 -20.84 -40.15
N THR A 42 43.71 -19.95 -40.11
CA THR A 42 43.96 -18.99 -41.20
C THR A 42 44.32 -19.70 -42.51
N GLU A 43 45.20 -20.71 -42.44
CA GLU A 43 45.56 -21.53 -43.60
C GLU A 43 44.38 -22.35 -44.13
N ALA A 44 43.57 -22.92 -43.24
CA ALA A 44 42.38 -23.68 -43.61
C ALA A 44 41.36 -22.79 -44.34
N CYS A 45 41.12 -21.57 -43.86
CA CYS A 45 40.24 -20.60 -44.52
C CYS A 45 40.77 -20.20 -45.91
N ARG A 46 42.09 -20.02 -46.03
CA ARG A 46 42.74 -19.75 -47.33
C ARG A 46 42.51 -20.89 -48.32
N LYS A 47 42.72 -22.14 -47.90
CA LYS A 47 42.50 -23.33 -48.74
C LYS A 47 41.03 -23.51 -49.12
N ALA A 48 40.11 -23.21 -48.20
CA ALA A 48 38.68 -23.34 -48.41
C ALA A 48 38.05 -22.18 -49.21
N ALA A 49 38.83 -21.14 -49.55
CA ALA A 49 38.34 -19.93 -50.23
C ALA A 49 37.13 -19.27 -49.54
N LYS A 50 37.04 -19.37 -48.20
CA LYS A 50 35.94 -18.81 -47.40
C LYS A 50 36.40 -17.65 -46.54
N ILE A 51 35.51 -16.66 -46.40
CA ILE A 51 35.66 -15.57 -45.42
C ILE A 51 35.50 -16.17 -44.03
N HIS A 52 36.36 -15.75 -43.10
CA HIS A 52 36.29 -16.17 -41.70
C HIS A 52 36.54 -14.99 -40.79
N SER A 53 35.68 -14.84 -39.78
CA SER A 53 35.78 -13.78 -38.79
C SER A 53 35.99 -14.39 -37.41
N THR A 54 36.87 -13.79 -36.61
CA THR A 54 37.18 -14.24 -35.26
C THR A 54 37.25 -13.05 -34.32
N TYR A 55 36.63 -13.15 -33.14
CA TYR A 55 36.79 -12.15 -32.09
C TYR A 55 38.12 -12.35 -31.36
N ARG A 56 38.73 -11.23 -30.97
CA ARG A 56 40.02 -11.17 -30.30
C ARG A 56 39.97 -10.20 -29.14
N HIS A 57 40.19 -10.72 -27.94
CA HIS A 57 40.25 -9.90 -26.73
C HIS A 57 41.70 -9.48 -26.46
N LEU A 58 41.91 -8.17 -26.36
CA LEU A 58 43.19 -7.57 -26.02
C LEU A 58 43.37 -7.46 -24.51
N SER A 59 44.61 -7.28 -24.07
CA SER A 59 44.98 -7.10 -22.66
C SER A 59 44.41 -5.83 -22.02
N ASP A 60 44.12 -4.81 -22.81
CA ASP A 60 43.56 -3.53 -22.38
C ASP A 60 42.02 -3.53 -22.29
N GLY A 61 41.39 -4.69 -22.50
CA GLY A 61 39.94 -4.86 -22.41
C GLY A 61 39.19 -4.63 -23.73
N ARG A 62 39.86 -4.25 -24.82
CA ARG A 62 39.22 -4.09 -26.15
C ARG A 62 38.98 -5.44 -26.83
N THR A 63 37.93 -5.49 -27.66
CA THR A 63 37.62 -6.62 -28.53
C THR A 63 37.73 -6.21 -30.00
N LEU A 64 38.60 -6.89 -30.74
CA LEU A 64 38.74 -6.73 -32.18
C LEU A 64 38.03 -7.85 -32.94
N LEU A 65 37.29 -7.51 -33.98
CA LEU A 65 36.80 -8.46 -34.98
C LEU A 65 37.84 -8.56 -36.10
N VAL A 66 38.48 -9.74 -36.21
CA VAL A 66 39.46 -10.02 -37.27
C VAL A 66 38.78 -10.79 -38.38
N THR A 67 38.53 -10.13 -39.51
CA THR A 67 37.93 -10.76 -40.69
C THR A 67 39.00 -11.04 -41.72
N ARG A 68 39.17 -12.32 -42.08
CA ARG A 68 40.15 -12.79 -43.05
C ARG A 68 39.46 -13.14 -44.35
N ARG A 69 39.91 -12.53 -45.44
CA ARG A 69 39.41 -12.75 -46.79
C ARG A 69 40.51 -13.32 -47.68
N PRO A 70 40.32 -14.51 -48.28
CA PRO A 70 41.29 -15.06 -49.22
C PRO A 70 41.34 -14.24 -50.52
N MET A 71 42.53 -14.18 -51.13
CA MET A 71 42.80 -13.48 -52.39
C MET A 71 43.73 -14.33 -53.28
N SER A 72 43.85 -13.98 -54.56
CA SER A 72 44.82 -14.63 -55.46
C SER A 72 46.24 -14.44 -54.93
N GLY A 73 46.89 -15.53 -54.51
CA GLY A 73 48.26 -15.49 -53.98
C GLY A 73 48.38 -15.22 -52.47
N GLY A 74 47.28 -15.07 -51.73
CA GLY A 74 47.35 -14.77 -50.29
C GLY A 74 46.00 -14.57 -49.61
N TRP A 75 45.97 -13.70 -48.62
CA TRP A 75 44.77 -13.28 -47.90
C TRP A 75 44.97 -11.87 -47.32
N VAL A 76 43.88 -11.20 -47.00
CA VAL A 76 43.87 -9.89 -46.32
C VAL A 76 43.06 -10.04 -45.04
N ALA A 77 43.55 -9.48 -43.93
CA ALA A 77 42.76 -9.26 -42.73
C ALA A 77 42.30 -7.81 -42.62
N THR A 78 41.06 -7.62 -42.21
CA THR A 78 40.57 -6.37 -41.62
C THR A 78 40.43 -6.55 -40.12
N PHE A 79 40.64 -5.47 -39.38
CA PHE A 79 40.56 -5.42 -37.93
C PHE A 79 39.62 -4.27 -37.58
N ASP A 80 38.49 -4.60 -36.98
CA ASP A 80 37.50 -3.61 -36.54
C ASP A 80 37.42 -3.65 -35.00
N ASP A 81 37.53 -2.50 -34.35
CA ASP A 81 37.26 -2.39 -32.92
C ASP A 81 35.75 -2.43 -32.69
N VAL A 82 35.27 -3.52 -32.09
CA VAL A 82 33.85 -3.76 -31.86
C VAL A 82 33.50 -3.66 -30.37
N THR A 83 34.40 -3.13 -29.55
CA THR A 83 34.24 -3.07 -28.09
C THR A 83 32.98 -2.30 -27.69
N GLU A 84 32.83 -1.07 -28.19
CA GLU A 84 31.67 -0.22 -27.88
C GLU A 84 30.37 -0.85 -28.38
N ARG A 85 30.40 -1.42 -29.60
CA ARG A 85 29.23 -2.09 -30.18
C ARG A 85 28.80 -3.29 -29.36
N GLN A 86 29.73 -4.15 -28.93
CA GLN A 86 29.41 -5.31 -28.09
C GLN A 86 28.90 -4.88 -26.72
N LEU A 87 29.53 -3.90 -26.08
CA LEU A 87 29.07 -3.38 -24.78
C LEU A 87 27.67 -2.76 -24.88
N VAL A 88 27.37 -2.06 -25.98
CA VAL A 88 26.03 -1.52 -26.24
C VAL A 88 25.03 -2.63 -26.50
N GLU A 89 25.36 -3.64 -27.31
CA GLU A 89 24.49 -4.79 -27.58
C GLU A 89 24.19 -5.58 -26.29
N GLU A 90 25.21 -5.90 -25.48
CA GLU A 90 25.07 -6.57 -24.18
C GLU A 90 24.20 -5.73 -23.22
N ARG A 91 24.43 -4.42 -23.16
CA ARG A 91 23.65 -3.52 -22.31
C ARG A 91 22.21 -3.40 -22.80
N MET A 92 21.97 -3.38 -24.12
CA MET A 92 20.63 -3.37 -24.71
C MET A 92 19.89 -4.67 -24.38
N THR A 93 20.54 -5.83 -24.49
CA THR A 93 19.97 -7.12 -24.08
C THR A 93 19.66 -7.11 -22.58
N HIS A 94 20.58 -6.61 -21.74
CA HIS A 94 20.36 -6.52 -20.31
C HIS A 94 19.17 -5.62 -19.96
N LEU A 95 19.07 -4.43 -20.58
CA LEU A 95 17.95 -3.49 -20.39
C LEU A 95 16.61 -4.05 -20.88
N ALA A 96 16.61 -4.90 -21.90
CA ALA A 96 15.40 -5.56 -22.38
C ALA A 96 14.81 -6.54 -21.35
N HIS A 97 15.64 -7.09 -20.46
CA HIS A 97 15.26 -8.15 -19.53
C HIS A 97 15.37 -7.78 -18.03
N HIS A 98 16.00 -6.65 -17.69
CA HIS A 98 16.21 -6.24 -16.29
C HIS A 98 15.70 -4.82 -15.99
N ASP A 99 15.25 -4.62 -14.74
CA ASP A 99 14.91 -3.32 -14.18
C ASP A 99 16.19 -2.51 -13.90
N THR A 100 16.21 -1.26 -14.35
CA THR A 100 17.41 -0.41 -14.29
C THR A 100 17.80 0.02 -12.88
N LEU A 101 16.84 0.08 -11.96
CA LEU A 101 17.08 0.53 -10.60
C LEU A 101 17.57 -0.61 -9.70
N THR A 102 16.90 -1.75 -9.74
CA THR A 102 17.12 -2.88 -8.82
C THR A 102 17.95 -4.00 -9.43
N ASN A 103 18.18 -3.97 -10.75
CA ASN A 103 18.84 -5.02 -11.53
C ASN A 103 18.13 -6.39 -11.51
N LEU A 104 16.94 -6.46 -10.91
CA LEU A 104 16.09 -7.64 -10.97
C LEU A 104 15.58 -7.86 -12.40
N PRO A 105 15.18 -9.09 -12.77
CA PRO A 105 14.32 -9.33 -13.92
C PRO A 105 13.18 -8.31 -14.00
N ASN A 106 12.90 -7.80 -15.20
CA ASN A 106 11.74 -6.97 -15.47
C ASN A 106 10.52 -7.84 -15.80
N ARG A 107 9.38 -7.19 -16.06
CA ARG A 107 8.13 -7.87 -16.41
C ARG A 107 8.26 -8.79 -17.65
N SER A 108 9.04 -8.38 -18.65
CA SER A 108 9.25 -9.17 -19.87
C SER A 108 10.00 -10.47 -19.59
N MET A 109 11.11 -10.40 -18.84
CA MET A 109 11.89 -11.60 -18.47
C MET A 109 11.10 -12.51 -17.52
N PHE A 110 10.34 -11.94 -16.58
CA PHE A 110 9.45 -12.72 -15.72
C PHE A 110 8.44 -13.50 -16.56
N ARG A 111 7.80 -12.84 -17.54
CA ARG A 111 6.81 -13.46 -18.41
C ARG A 111 7.42 -14.57 -19.26
N GLU A 112 8.59 -14.33 -19.86
CA GLU A 112 9.31 -15.34 -20.63
C GLU A 112 9.64 -16.59 -19.79
N ARG A 113 10.09 -16.40 -18.55
CA ARG A 113 10.37 -17.49 -17.61
C ARG A 113 9.11 -18.29 -17.28
N LEU A 114 7.99 -17.61 -17.06
CA LEU A 114 6.71 -18.24 -16.73
C LEU A 114 6.15 -19.01 -17.93
N ASP A 115 6.10 -18.39 -19.10
CA ASP A 115 5.61 -19.04 -20.34
C ASP A 115 6.47 -20.25 -20.69
N LYS A 116 7.80 -20.17 -20.53
CA LYS A 116 8.70 -21.30 -20.73
C LYS A 116 8.35 -22.46 -19.78
N ALA A 117 8.18 -22.19 -18.49
CA ALA A 117 7.83 -23.22 -17.51
C ALA A 117 6.46 -23.86 -17.79
N LEU A 118 5.49 -23.06 -18.22
CA LEU A 118 4.14 -23.54 -18.60
C LEU A 118 4.12 -24.32 -19.92
N SER A 119 5.13 -24.16 -20.78
CA SER A 119 5.27 -24.88 -22.05
C SER A 119 5.89 -26.28 -21.92
N GLU A 120 6.39 -26.65 -20.75
CA GLU A 120 7.02 -27.95 -20.51
C GLU A 120 6.01 -29.10 -20.61
N ALA A 121 6.44 -30.26 -21.12
CA ALA A 121 5.57 -31.44 -21.29
C ALA A 121 4.99 -31.96 -19.97
N THR A 122 5.65 -31.66 -18.84
CA THR A 122 5.13 -31.94 -17.50
C THR A 122 5.46 -30.73 -16.62
N VAL A 123 4.50 -29.84 -16.48
CA VAL A 123 4.65 -28.62 -15.69
C VAL A 123 4.59 -28.96 -14.20
N ALA A 124 5.66 -28.65 -13.47
CA ALA A 124 5.67 -28.78 -12.02
C ALA A 124 4.75 -27.74 -11.36
N PRO A 125 4.09 -28.04 -10.23
CA PRO A 125 3.30 -27.06 -9.52
C PRO A 125 4.16 -25.87 -9.07
N MET A 126 3.60 -24.67 -9.18
CA MET A 126 4.29 -23.41 -8.90
C MET A 126 3.32 -22.41 -8.27
N ALA A 127 3.87 -21.41 -7.57
CA ALA A 127 3.12 -20.31 -6.99
C ALA A 127 3.60 -18.98 -7.58
N ILE A 128 2.64 -18.15 -7.99
CA ILE A 128 2.86 -16.80 -8.49
C ILE A 128 2.47 -15.83 -7.39
N PHE A 129 3.37 -14.91 -7.07
CA PHE A 129 3.13 -13.86 -6.09
C PHE A 129 3.16 -12.51 -6.79
N SER A 130 2.12 -11.71 -6.58
CA SER A 130 2.13 -10.28 -6.86
C SER A 130 2.33 -9.54 -5.55
N LEU A 131 3.24 -8.58 -5.52
CA LEU A 131 3.62 -7.87 -4.31
C LEU A 131 3.61 -6.36 -4.53
N ASP A 132 3.24 -5.62 -3.49
CA ASP A 132 3.24 -4.16 -3.51
C ASP A 132 3.66 -3.60 -2.15
N LEU A 133 4.50 -2.57 -2.17
CA LEU A 133 4.95 -1.90 -0.95
C LEU A 133 3.89 -0.95 -0.42
N ASP A 134 3.41 -1.25 0.79
CA ASP A 134 2.35 -0.47 1.39
C ASP A 134 2.79 0.96 1.71
N ARG A 135 2.02 1.94 1.22
CA ARG A 135 2.26 3.37 1.45
C ARG A 135 3.65 3.84 0.97
N PHE A 136 4.25 3.21 -0.04
CA PHE A 136 5.53 3.65 -0.60
C PHE A 136 5.51 5.11 -1.09
N LYS A 137 4.36 5.59 -1.58
CA LYS A 137 4.17 7.01 -1.91
C LYS A 137 4.43 7.93 -0.70
N ALA A 138 3.94 7.59 0.49
CA ALA A 138 4.17 8.39 1.69
C ALA A 138 5.67 8.45 2.07
N VAL A 139 6.42 7.39 1.77
CA VAL A 139 7.88 7.37 1.92
C VAL A 139 8.54 8.36 0.97
N ASN A 140 8.14 8.38 -0.30
CA ASN A 140 8.64 9.35 -1.28
C ASN A 140 8.28 10.79 -0.90
N ASP A 141 7.05 11.01 -0.45
CA ASP A 141 6.57 12.34 -0.05
C ASP A 141 7.31 12.87 1.18
N THR A 142 7.71 11.98 2.10
CA THR A 142 8.40 12.34 3.35
C THR A 142 9.91 12.50 3.16
N PHE A 143 10.56 11.58 2.43
CA PHE A 143 12.03 11.48 2.35
C PHE A 143 12.61 11.79 0.96
N GLY A 144 11.75 12.01 -0.04
CA GLY A 144 12.10 12.27 -1.43
C GLY A 144 12.38 11.01 -2.24
N HIS A 145 12.24 11.13 -3.58
CA HIS A 145 12.48 10.03 -4.53
C HIS A 145 13.84 9.33 -4.37
N PRO A 146 14.97 10.00 -4.11
CA PRO A 146 16.25 9.31 -3.90
C PRO A 146 16.25 8.33 -2.72
N ALA A 147 15.47 8.63 -1.66
CA ALA A 147 15.31 7.72 -0.52
C ALA A 147 14.40 6.54 -0.88
N GLY A 148 13.33 6.78 -1.65
CA GLY A 148 12.50 5.72 -2.20
C GLY A 148 13.26 4.76 -3.11
N ASP A 149 14.11 5.29 -3.99
CA ASP A 149 14.97 4.50 -4.88
C ASP A 149 15.95 3.62 -4.10
N TRP A 150 16.54 4.16 -3.03
CA TRP A 150 17.38 3.39 -2.11
C TRP A 150 16.59 2.29 -1.39
N LEU A 151 15.37 2.61 -0.91
CA LEU A 151 14.50 1.64 -0.26
C LEU A 151 14.13 0.50 -1.22
N LEU A 152 13.78 0.80 -2.46
CA LEU A 152 13.46 -0.20 -3.49
C LEU A 152 14.62 -1.17 -3.75
N LYS A 153 15.86 -0.67 -3.78
CA LYS A 153 17.06 -1.52 -3.87
C LYS A 153 17.19 -2.43 -2.65
N CYS A 154 16.98 -1.90 -1.45
CA CYS A 154 17.04 -2.70 -0.22
C CYS A 154 15.93 -3.76 -0.15
N VAL A 155 14.72 -3.41 -0.60
CA VAL A 155 13.60 -4.36 -0.74
C VAL A 155 13.96 -5.45 -1.72
N ALA A 156 14.46 -5.12 -2.90
CA ALA A 156 14.89 -6.09 -3.91
C ALA A 156 15.91 -7.09 -3.33
N GLU A 157 16.93 -6.61 -2.62
CA GLU A 157 17.91 -7.47 -1.96
C GLU A 157 17.28 -8.37 -0.88
N ARG A 158 16.36 -7.84 -0.07
CA ARG A 158 15.68 -8.63 0.97
C ARG A 158 14.78 -9.70 0.35
N LEU A 159 14.06 -9.38 -0.73
CA LEU A 159 13.24 -10.36 -1.46
C LEU A 159 14.12 -11.48 -2.03
N GLN A 160 15.25 -11.15 -2.65
CA GLN A 160 16.21 -12.15 -3.14
C GLN A 160 16.70 -13.06 -2.01
N ARG A 161 17.04 -12.51 -0.84
CA ARG A 161 17.46 -13.31 0.33
C ARG A 161 16.34 -14.17 0.92
N CYS A 162 15.07 -13.83 0.66
CA CYS A 162 13.93 -14.64 1.08
C CYS A 162 13.75 -15.89 0.20
N LEU A 163 14.22 -15.87 -1.04
CA LEU A 163 14.19 -17.02 -1.93
C LEU A 163 15.29 -18.02 -1.54
N ARG A 164 14.92 -19.30 -1.38
CA ARG A 164 15.86 -20.35 -0.93
C ARG A 164 16.50 -21.10 -2.09
N ASN A 165 15.82 -21.15 -3.23
CA ASN A 165 16.25 -21.89 -4.40
C ASN A 165 16.72 -20.90 -5.48
N GLU A 166 17.83 -21.21 -6.14
CA GLU A 166 18.35 -20.43 -7.27
C GLU A 166 17.40 -20.45 -8.49
N THR A 167 16.43 -21.38 -8.49
CA THR A 167 15.41 -21.50 -9.54
C THR A 167 14.30 -20.46 -9.41
N ASP A 168 13.98 -20.02 -8.20
CA ASP A 168 12.91 -19.06 -7.96
C ASP A 168 13.26 -17.71 -8.59
N VAL A 169 12.27 -17.03 -9.13
CA VAL A 169 12.47 -15.76 -9.83
C VAL A 169 11.79 -14.66 -9.03
N VAL A 170 12.53 -13.58 -8.75
CA VAL A 170 11.96 -12.32 -8.29
C VAL A 170 12.15 -11.27 -9.37
N ALA A 171 11.11 -10.51 -9.68
CA ALA A 171 11.11 -9.46 -10.68
C ALA A 171 10.53 -8.16 -10.10
N ARG A 172 10.89 -7.03 -10.71
CA ARG A 172 10.23 -5.74 -10.46
C ARG A 172 9.47 -5.33 -11.71
N PHE A 173 8.17 -5.06 -11.58
CA PHE A 173 7.32 -4.69 -12.71
C PHE A 173 7.33 -3.18 -12.97
N GLY A 174 7.59 -2.38 -11.94
CA GLY A 174 7.67 -0.93 -12.00
C GLY A 174 7.17 -0.32 -10.69
N GLY A 175 7.45 0.96 -10.45
CA GLY A 175 7.00 1.62 -9.21
C GLY A 175 7.43 0.85 -7.95
N ASP A 176 6.45 0.51 -7.12
CA ASP A 176 6.51 -0.30 -5.89
C ASP A 176 6.09 -1.76 -6.07
N GLU A 177 5.86 -2.21 -7.32
CA GLU A 177 5.35 -3.54 -7.64
C GLU A 177 6.46 -4.55 -7.93
N PHE A 178 6.38 -5.70 -7.27
CA PHE A 178 7.26 -6.85 -7.47
C PHE A 178 6.45 -8.11 -7.78
N ALA A 179 7.07 -9.09 -8.41
CA ALA A 179 6.47 -10.39 -8.67
C ALA A 179 7.46 -11.52 -8.37
N ILE A 180 6.96 -12.66 -7.89
CA ILE A 180 7.78 -13.86 -7.63
C ILE A 180 7.16 -15.08 -8.30
N ILE A 181 8.02 -15.92 -8.91
CA ILE A 181 7.71 -17.30 -9.28
C ILE A 181 8.44 -18.21 -8.30
N GLN A 182 7.67 -18.98 -7.55
CA GLN A 182 8.19 -20.07 -6.72
C GLN A 182 7.95 -21.38 -7.46
N PHE A 183 9.02 -22.07 -7.84
CA PHE A 183 8.94 -23.33 -8.58
C PHE A 183 8.89 -24.54 -7.63
N ASN A 184 8.38 -25.67 -8.14
CA ASN A 184 8.38 -26.97 -7.48
C ASN A 184 7.70 -26.96 -6.10
N VAL A 185 6.57 -26.26 -6.01
CA VAL A 185 5.75 -26.15 -4.80
C VAL A 185 5.04 -27.47 -4.56
N LYS A 186 5.09 -28.03 -3.34
CA LYS A 186 4.39 -29.28 -3.02
C LYS A 186 2.92 -29.08 -2.64
N GLY A 187 2.58 -27.87 -2.19
CA GLY A 187 1.23 -27.46 -1.81
C GLY A 187 1.19 -26.01 -1.31
N ALA A 188 -0.01 -25.53 -0.98
CA ALA A 188 -0.23 -24.14 -0.54
C ALA A 188 0.65 -23.72 0.65
N ASP A 189 0.93 -24.65 1.58
CA ASP A 189 1.79 -24.40 2.74
C ASP A 189 3.21 -23.93 2.38
N ASP A 190 3.76 -24.39 1.24
CA ASP A 190 5.09 -23.97 0.78
C ASP A 190 5.09 -22.50 0.35
N ALA A 191 4.01 -22.08 -0.31
CA ALA A 191 3.80 -20.70 -0.71
C ALA A 191 3.49 -19.81 0.51
N GLU A 192 2.69 -20.31 1.46
CA GLU A 192 2.38 -19.60 2.70
C GLU A 192 3.64 -19.32 3.52
N ARG A 193 4.54 -20.30 3.64
CA ARG A 193 5.82 -20.12 4.35
C ARG A 193 6.75 -19.11 3.67
N LEU A 194 6.69 -18.99 2.34
CA LEU A 194 7.42 -17.94 1.63
C LEU A 194 6.77 -16.57 1.88
N ALA A 195 5.43 -16.48 1.79
CA ALA A 195 4.69 -15.24 2.04
C ALA A 195 4.94 -14.69 3.44
N LYS A 196 4.80 -15.50 4.49
CA LYS A 196 5.09 -15.10 5.89
C LYS A 196 6.51 -14.56 6.04
N ARG A 197 7.49 -15.27 5.45
CA ARG A 197 8.90 -14.86 5.49
C ARG A 197 9.12 -13.52 4.78
N ILE A 198 8.43 -13.26 3.68
CA ILE A 198 8.52 -11.98 2.96
C ILE A 198 7.90 -10.86 3.81
N VAL A 199 6.67 -11.02 4.31
CA VAL A 199 6.01 -10.01 5.15
C VAL A 199 6.87 -9.66 6.37
N GLU A 200 7.34 -10.67 7.12
CA GLU A 200 8.22 -10.48 8.28
C GLU A 200 9.59 -9.90 7.92
N GLY A 201 10.13 -10.24 6.75
CA GLY A 201 11.44 -9.80 6.29
C GLY A 201 11.44 -8.34 5.82
N ILE A 202 10.40 -7.95 5.09
CA ILE A 202 10.24 -6.59 4.57
C ILE A 202 9.79 -5.62 5.67
N GLY A 203 8.90 -6.04 6.57
CA GLY A 203 8.43 -5.19 7.68
C GLY A 203 9.52 -4.76 8.68
N LYS A 204 10.74 -5.29 8.58
CA LYS A 204 11.87 -4.85 9.41
C LYS A 204 12.33 -3.44 9.04
N PRO A 205 12.80 -2.61 10.00
CA PRO A 205 13.23 -1.25 9.72
C PRO A 205 14.38 -1.18 8.70
N TYR A 206 14.39 -0.12 7.89
CA TYR A 206 15.44 0.19 6.93
C TYR A 206 16.23 1.41 7.41
N ARG A 207 17.53 1.21 7.67
CA ARG A 207 18.41 2.24 8.21
C ARG A 207 19.40 2.73 7.16
N ASP A 208 19.33 4.01 6.83
CA ASP A 208 20.32 4.72 6.01
C ASP A 208 20.76 5.98 6.73
N LYS A 209 22.03 6.04 7.14
CA LYS A 209 22.62 7.18 7.87
C LYS A 209 21.79 7.58 9.11
N SER A 210 20.97 8.63 8.99
CA SER A 210 20.11 9.20 10.03
C SER A 210 18.61 8.95 9.82
N ARG A 211 18.24 8.04 8.90
CA ARG A 211 16.85 7.75 8.53
C ARG A 211 16.48 6.36 9.05
N ASP A 212 15.32 6.27 9.70
CA ASP A 212 14.69 5.00 10.06
C ASP A 212 13.35 4.89 9.31
N MET A 213 13.33 4.07 8.26
CA MET A 213 12.21 3.95 7.34
C MET A 213 11.50 2.62 7.58
N HIS A 214 10.16 2.66 7.59
CA HIS A 214 9.31 1.49 7.76
C HIS A 214 8.39 1.37 6.56
N VAL A 215 8.33 0.18 5.96
CA VAL A 215 7.44 -0.11 4.83
C VAL A 215 6.85 -1.51 5.03
N GLY A 216 5.54 -1.63 4.83
CA GLY A 216 4.84 -2.90 4.79
C GLY A 216 4.89 -3.50 3.38
N ILE A 217 4.47 -4.75 3.24
CA ILE A 217 4.28 -5.35 1.93
C ILE A 217 2.99 -6.17 1.94
N SER A 218 2.15 -5.95 0.94
CA SER A 218 0.98 -6.76 0.67
C SER A 218 1.31 -7.77 -0.42
N LEU A 219 0.77 -8.99 -0.32
CA LEU A 219 0.98 -10.05 -1.31
C LEU A 219 -0.32 -10.70 -1.75
N GLY A 220 -0.42 -10.99 -3.03
CA GLY A 220 -1.44 -11.87 -3.61
C GLY A 220 -0.78 -13.11 -4.20
N ILE A 221 -1.39 -14.28 -4.01
CA ILE A 221 -0.80 -15.57 -4.35
C ILE A 221 -1.77 -16.36 -5.24
N ALA A 222 -1.31 -16.83 -6.40
CA ALA A 222 -2.04 -17.78 -7.24
C ALA A 222 -1.22 -19.06 -7.45
N LEU A 223 -1.87 -20.21 -7.34
CA LEU A 223 -1.26 -21.54 -7.43
C LEU A 223 -1.58 -22.20 -8.77
N TYR A 224 -0.55 -22.57 -9.54
CA TYR A 224 -0.73 -23.44 -10.70
C TYR A 224 -0.81 -24.91 -10.25
N PRO A 225 -1.73 -25.72 -10.81
CA PRO A 225 -2.67 -25.41 -11.91
C PRO A 225 -4.07 -24.95 -11.48
N ASN A 226 -4.32 -24.82 -10.17
CA ASN A 226 -5.67 -24.63 -9.63
C ASN A 226 -6.25 -23.24 -9.95
N ASP A 227 -5.40 -22.22 -9.90
CA ASP A 227 -5.79 -20.81 -10.01
C ASP A 227 -5.51 -20.24 -11.41
N GLY A 228 -5.14 -21.08 -12.38
CA GLY A 228 -4.87 -20.65 -13.75
C GLY A 228 -4.04 -21.66 -14.53
N LYS A 229 -4.19 -21.67 -15.86
CA LYS A 229 -3.45 -22.58 -16.77
C LYS A 229 -2.50 -21.86 -17.72
N ASP A 230 -2.56 -20.54 -17.73
CA ASP A 230 -1.73 -19.66 -18.55
C ASP A 230 -1.22 -18.50 -17.68
N ALA A 231 -0.16 -17.85 -18.15
CA ALA A 231 0.52 -16.81 -17.42
C ALA A 231 -0.34 -15.57 -17.18
N ASP A 232 -1.25 -15.21 -18.10
CA ASP A 232 -2.14 -14.05 -17.93
C ASP A 232 -3.15 -14.30 -16.82
N THR A 233 -3.77 -15.48 -16.81
CA THR A 233 -4.74 -15.86 -15.78
C THR A 233 -4.08 -15.94 -14.40
N LEU A 234 -2.89 -16.54 -14.29
CA LEU A 234 -2.18 -16.66 -13.01
C LEU A 234 -1.77 -15.29 -12.45
N LEU A 235 -1.19 -14.42 -13.29
CA LEU A 235 -0.81 -13.06 -12.88
C LEU A 235 -2.04 -12.24 -12.48
N LYS A 236 -3.10 -12.28 -13.29
CA LYS A 236 -4.36 -11.57 -12.98
C LYS A 236 -4.92 -12.03 -11.63
N ASN A 237 -4.95 -13.34 -11.38
CA ASN A 237 -5.52 -13.89 -10.16
C ASN A 237 -4.65 -13.59 -8.93
N ALA A 238 -3.32 -13.57 -9.07
CA ALA A 238 -2.42 -13.09 -8.02
C ALA A 238 -2.63 -11.59 -7.73
N ASP A 239 -2.77 -10.74 -8.75
CA ASP A 239 -3.03 -9.30 -8.58
C ASP A 239 -4.37 -9.03 -7.87
N MET A 240 -5.39 -9.82 -8.17
CA MET A 240 -6.68 -9.70 -7.49
C MET A 240 -6.60 -10.07 -6.01
N ALA A 241 -5.86 -11.13 -5.68
CA ALA A 241 -5.62 -11.52 -4.30
C ALA A 241 -4.82 -10.43 -3.55
N LEU A 242 -3.85 -9.81 -4.23
CA LEU A 242 -3.08 -8.69 -3.70
C LEU A 242 -3.98 -7.50 -3.38
N TYR A 243 -4.85 -7.13 -4.33
CA TYR A 243 -5.80 -6.03 -4.15
C TYR A 243 -6.73 -6.28 -2.98
N ARG A 244 -7.27 -7.51 -2.83
CA ARG A 244 -8.08 -7.88 -1.65
C ARG A 244 -7.27 -7.74 -0.36
N GLY A 245 -6.02 -8.21 -0.33
CA GLY A 245 -5.12 -8.03 0.81
C GLY A 245 -4.93 -6.55 1.20
N LYS A 246 -4.79 -5.66 0.22
CA LYS A 246 -4.70 -4.21 0.49
C LYS A 246 -5.98 -3.65 1.12
N SER A 247 -7.15 -4.12 0.68
CA SER A 247 -8.44 -3.66 1.23
C SER A 247 -8.71 -4.15 2.67
N GLU A 248 -8.11 -5.28 3.08
CA GLU A 248 -8.33 -5.92 4.39
C GLU A 248 -7.33 -5.45 5.47
N GLY A 249 -6.56 -4.38 5.22
CA GLY A 249 -5.69 -3.77 6.23
C GLY A 249 -4.21 -3.65 5.85
N ARG A 250 -3.81 -4.08 4.65
CA ARG A 250 -2.41 -4.05 4.15
C ARG A 250 -1.46 -4.89 5.03
N ASN A 251 -0.19 -5.02 4.64
CA ASN A 251 0.82 -5.83 5.34
C ASN A 251 0.37 -7.28 5.58
N VAL A 252 -0.34 -7.85 4.61
CA VAL A 252 -0.91 -9.20 4.66
C VAL A 252 -0.65 -9.92 3.34
N TYR A 253 -0.76 -11.25 3.36
CA TYR A 253 -0.86 -12.05 2.14
C TYR A 253 -2.25 -12.66 2.00
N ARG A 254 -2.69 -12.85 0.75
CA ARG A 254 -3.92 -13.56 0.41
C ARG A 254 -3.68 -14.52 -0.74
N PHE A 255 -4.22 -15.74 -0.60
CA PHE A 255 -4.36 -16.65 -1.72
C PHE A 255 -5.55 -16.24 -2.56
N PHE A 256 -5.47 -16.45 -3.87
CA PHE A 256 -6.60 -16.28 -4.75
C PHE A 256 -7.72 -17.25 -4.36
N GLU A 257 -8.93 -16.74 -4.33
CA GLU A 257 -10.14 -17.53 -4.10
C GLU A 257 -11.12 -17.26 -5.26
N PRO A 258 -11.72 -18.31 -5.83
CA PRO A 258 -12.80 -18.15 -6.80
C PRO A 258 -13.92 -17.27 -6.23
N GLY A 259 -14.22 -16.16 -6.90
CA GLY A 259 -15.19 -15.14 -6.43
C GLY A 259 -14.56 -13.79 -6.10
N MET A 260 -13.25 -13.71 -5.87
CA MET A 260 -12.54 -12.42 -5.70
C MET A 260 -12.73 -11.47 -6.89
N ASP A 261 -12.88 -12.00 -8.10
CA ASP A 261 -13.06 -11.24 -9.36
C ASP A 261 -14.33 -10.39 -9.33
N ALA A 262 -15.38 -10.90 -8.68
CA ALA A 262 -16.61 -10.15 -8.49
C ALA A 262 -16.45 -9.06 -7.42
N MET A 263 -15.72 -9.33 -6.34
CA MET A 263 -15.50 -8.37 -5.25
C MET A 263 -14.61 -7.19 -5.69
N VAL A 264 -13.49 -7.45 -6.37
CA VAL A 264 -12.60 -6.41 -6.89
C VAL A 264 -13.34 -5.53 -7.89
N ARG A 265 -14.07 -6.14 -8.84
CA ARG A 265 -14.92 -5.38 -9.78
C ARG A 265 -16.00 -4.58 -9.06
N ALA A 266 -16.69 -5.17 -8.08
CA ALA A 266 -17.73 -4.48 -7.33
C ALA A 266 -17.18 -3.24 -6.61
N ARG A 267 -15.95 -3.30 -6.09
CA ARG A 267 -15.27 -2.18 -5.43
C ARG A 267 -14.82 -1.10 -6.41
N GLN A 268 -14.25 -1.45 -7.56
CA GLN A 268 -13.93 -0.45 -8.60
C GLN A 268 -15.18 0.28 -9.11
N VAL A 269 -16.28 -0.45 -9.31
CA VAL A 269 -17.55 0.18 -9.68
C VAL A 269 -18.07 1.05 -8.53
N LEU A 270 -17.88 0.64 -7.26
CA LEU A 270 -18.25 1.45 -6.09
C LEU A 270 -17.47 2.77 -6.05
N GLU A 271 -16.16 2.74 -6.28
CA GLU A 271 -15.30 3.93 -6.35
C GLU A 271 -15.76 4.89 -7.46
N THR A 272 -16.05 4.34 -8.65
CA THR A 272 -16.56 5.12 -9.78
C THR A 272 -17.92 5.76 -9.47
N ASP A 273 -18.83 4.98 -8.86
CA ASP A 273 -20.15 5.48 -8.45
C ASP A 273 -20.02 6.58 -7.38
N LEU A 274 -19.07 6.42 -6.45
CA LEU A 274 -18.82 7.34 -5.34
C LEU A 274 -18.31 8.71 -5.80
N GLU A 275 -17.43 8.74 -6.80
CA GLU A 275 -16.97 10.00 -7.42
C GLU A 275 -18.14 10.80 -8.03
N ALA A 276 -19.13 10.12 -8.60
CA ALA A 276 -20.30 10.74 -9.20
C ALA A 276 -21.40 11.09 -8.18
N ALA A 277 -21.42 10.46 -7.00
CA ALA A 277 -22.51 10.55 -6.03
C ALA A 277 -22.65 11.93 -5.37
N LEU A 278 -21.54 12.60 -5.05
CA LEU A 278 -21.55 13.89 -4.37
C LEU A 278 -22.22 15.01 -5.20
N PRO A 279 -21.86 15.24 -6.48
CA PRO A 279 -22.54 16.24 -7.31
C PRO A 279 -23.99 15.86 -7.64
N ARG A 280 -24.37 14.59 -7.51
CA ARG A 280 -25.75 14.10 -7.73
C ARG A 280 -26.64 14.18 -6.49
N HIS A 281 -26.12 14.68 -5.36
CA HIS A 281 -26.87 14.79 -4.11
C HIS A 281 -27.39 13.45 -3.57
N GLU A 282 -26.61 12.37 -3.75
CA GLU A 282 -26.98 11.02 -3.30
C GLU A 282 -26.69 10.76 -1.81
N PHE A 283 -26.10 11.73 -1.11
CA PHE A 283 -25.78 11.62 0.31
C PHE A 283 -26.77 12.37 1.19
N GLU A 284 -27.07 11.79 2.35
CA GLU A 284 -27.84 12.42 3.41
C GLU A 284 -27.19 12.18 4.79
N LEU A 285 -27.64 12.94 5.78
CA LEU A 285 -27.26 12.72 7.18
C LEU A 285 -28.51 12.28 7.96
N GLU A 286 -28.39 11.12 8.60
CA GLU A 286 -29.25 10.75 9.72
C GLU A 286 -28.58 11.19 11.02
N PHE A 287 -29.35 11.36 12.08
CA PHE A 287 -28.90 11.84 13.38
C PHE A 287 -29.38 10.87 14.45
N GLN A 288 -28.46 10.37 15.27
CA GLN A 288 -28.78 9.47 16.36
C GLN A 288 -28.71 10.22 17.71
N PRO A 289 -29.76 10.21 18.54
CA PRO A 289 -29.78 10.95 19.79
C PRO A 289 -28.82 10.35 20.83
N ILE A 290 -28.19 11.24 21.60
CA ILE A 290 -27.33 10.93 22.74
C ILE A 290 -28.02 11.43 24.00
N MET A 291 -28.23 10.53 24.96
CA MET A 291 -28.94 10.80 26.21
C MET A 291 -27.96 10.96 27.37
N ASN A 292 -28.19 11.94 28.23
CA ASN A 292 -27.55 12.00 29.54
C ASN A 292 -28.26 11.01 30.48
N ILE A 293 -27.52 10.04 31.00
CA ILE A 293 -28.11 8.96 31.81
C ILE A 293 -28.70 9.49 33.13
N PRO A 294 -28.04 10.40 33.88
CA PRO A 294 -28.61 10.96 35.10
C PRO A 294 -29.90 11.76 34.93
N SER A 295 -29.98 12.64 33.92
CA SER A 295 -31.17 13.48 33.70
C SER A 295 -32.25 12.81 32.87
N GLY A 296 -31.89 11.81 32.06
CA GLY A 296 -32.77 11.19 31.07
C GLY A 296 -33.06 12.09 29.85
N GLU A 297 -32.37 13.22 29.72
CA GLU A 297 -32.58 14.17 28.63
C GLU A 297 -31.64 13.90 27.46
N VAL A 298 -32.10 14.19 26.25
CA VAL A 298 -31.27 14.17 25.05
C VAL A 298 -30.38 15.41 25.04
N VAL A 299 -29.06 15.20 25.08
CA VAL A 299 -28.04 16.27 25.19
C VAL A 299 -27.22 16.46 23.93
N GLY A 300 -27.41 15.62 22.93
CA GLY A 300 -26.72 15.72 21.65
C GLY A 300 -27.28 14.76 20.61
N ALA A 301 -26.73 14.83 19.42
CA ALA A 301 -26.92 13.80 18.42
C ALA A 301 -25.64 13.60 17.60
N GLU A 302 -25.41 12.36 17.17
CA GLU A 302 -24.33 12.00 16.25
C GLU A 302 -24.83 12.05 14.81
N ALA A 303 -24.10 12.74 13.93
CA ALA A 303 -24.37 12.78 12.50
C ALA A 303 -23.78 11.55 11.81
N LEU A 304 -24.66 10.77 11.20
CA LEU A 304 -24.33 9.53 10.52
C LEU A 304 -24.60 9.65 9.02
N MET A 305 -23.55 9.52 8.23
CA MET A 305 -23.66 9.62 6.77
C MET A 305 -24.40 8.41 6.19
N ARG A 306 -25.25 8.68 5.20
CA ARG A 306 -25.94 7.68 4.40
C ARG A 306 -25.75 7.97 2.93
N TRP A 307 -25.57 6.92 2.14
CA TRP A 307 -25.52 7.00 0.70
C TRP A 307 -26.68 6.21 0.10
N HIS A 308 -27.51 6.90 -0.68
CA HIS A 308 -28.59 6.33 -1.46
C HIS A 308 -28.23 6.37 -2.93
N SER A 309 -27.66 5.27 -3.40
CA SER A 309 -27.33 5.11 -4.81
C SER A 309 -28.59 4.71 -5.59
N PRO A 310 -28.90 5.37 -6.73
CA PRO A 310 -30.01 4.98 -7.60
C PRO A 310 -29.92 3.55 -8.13
N THR A 311 -28.69 3.04 -8.28
CA THR A 311 -28.42 1.71 -8.84
C THR A 311 -28.29 0.63 -7.77
N ARG A 312 -27.83 0.98 -6.55
CA ARG A 312 -27.55 0.02 -5.47
C ARG A 312 -28.53 0.08 -4.29
N GLY A 313 -29.36 1.12 -4.23
CA GLY A 313 -30.16 1.44 -3.04
C GLY A 313 -29.28 2.01 -1.92
N ARG A 314 -29.59 1.66 -0.68
CA ARG A 314 -28.86 2.13 0.51
C ARG A 314 -27.53 1.40 0.63
N VAL A 315 -26.42 2.12 0.52
CA VAL A 315 -25.06 1.59 0.64
C VAL A 315 -24.55 1.74 2.07
N SER A 316 -23.90 0.70 2.62
CA SER A 316 -23.39 0.71 3.99
C SER A 316 -22.20 1.67 4.13
N PRO A 317 -22.14 2.49 5.20
CA PRO A 317 -20.94 3.27 5.53
C PRO A 317 -19.66 2.44 5.60
N ASP A 318 -19.75 1.20 6.09
CA ASP A 318 -18.61 0.27 6.17
C ASP A 318 -18.03 -0.09 4.80
N ASP A 319 -18.84 0.04 3.73
CA ASP A 319 -18.39 -0.23 2.35
C ASP A 319 -17.79 1.02 1.70
N PHE A 320 -18.49 2.16 1.79
CA PHE A 320 -18.13 3.35 1.01
C PHE A 320 -17.17 4.31 1.71
N ILE A 321 -17.12 4.34 3.05
CA ILE A 321 -16.18 5.20 3.78
C ILE A 321 -14.73 4.77 3.52
N PRO A 322 -14.35 3.47 3.61
CA PRO A 322 -13.00 3.05 3.24
C PRO A 322 -12.64 3.38 1.79
N ALA A 323 -13.59 3.20 0.86
CA ALA A 323 -13.38 3.57 -0.55
C ALA A 323 -13.18 5.10 -0.72
N ALA A 324 -13.92 5.91 0.04
CA ALA A 324 -13.75 7.37 0.05
C ALA A 324 -12.39 7.80 0.61
N GLU A 325 -11.87 7.08 1.60
CA GLU A 325 -10.55 7.35 2.19
C GLU A 325 -9.42 7.03 1.22
N GLU A 326 -9.50 5.89 0.53
CA GLU A 326 -8.48 5.44 -0.43
C GLU A 326 -8.41 6.35 -1.67
N THR A 327 -9.55 6.84 -2.13
CA THR A 327 -9.64 7.78 -3.27
C THR A 327 -9.41 9.24 -2.87
N GLY A 328 -9.43 9.55 -1.57
CA GLY A 328 -9.33 10.92 -1.04
C GLY A 328 -10.64 11.73 -1.10
N LEU A 329 -11.72 11.16 -1.64
CA LEU A 329 -13.06 11.78 -1.65
C LEU A 329 -13.59 12.06 -0.24
N ILE A 330 -13.10 11.34 0.77
CA ILE A 330 -13.50 11.53 2.18
C ILE A 330 -13.33 12.97 2.65
N VAL A 331 -12.38 13.74 2.08
CA VAL A 331 -12.18 15.15 2.41
C VAL A 331 -13.38 16.00 1.94
N GLN A 332 -13.84 15.79 0.72
CA GLN A 332 -14.99 16.53 0.17
C GLN A 332 -16.30 16.12 0.84
N LEU A 333 -16.46 14.82 1.12
CA LEU A 333 -17.62 14.29 1.84
C LEU A 333 -17.68 14.80 3.28
N GLY A 334 -16.55 14.81 3.98
CA GLY A 334 -16.44 15.35 5.32
C GLY A 334 -16.76 16.84 5.39
N ASP A 335 -16.23 17.63 4.47
CA ASP A 335 -16.57 19.06 4.33
C ASP A 335 -18.08 19.30 4.14
N TRP A 336 -18.71 18.48 3.30
CA TRP A 336 -20.16 18.53 3.08
C TRP A 336 -20.93 18.12 4.35
N ALA A 337 -20.50 17.05 5.02
CA ALA A 337 -21.13 16.54 6.22
C ALA A 337 -21.06 17.54 7.36
N LEU A 338 -19.89 18.16 7.61
CA LEU A 338 -19.70 19.19 8.62
C LEU A 338 -20.65 20.36 8.41
N ARG A 339 -20.75 20.89 7.18
CA ARG A 339 -21.67 21.99 6.87
C ARG A 339 -23.12 21.60 7.13
N LYS A 340 -23.55 20.40 6.69
CA LYS A 340 -24.92 19.91 6.87
C LYS A 340 -25.25 19.66 8.35
N ALA A 341 -24.36 19.01 9.08
CA ALA A 341 -24.51 18.72 10.51
C ALA A 341 -24.60 20.03 11.32
N CYS A 342 -23.68 20.97 11.09
CA CYS A 342 -23.70 22.27 11.74
C CYS A 342 -24.97 23.07 11.40
N THR A 343 -25.44 23.02 10.14
CA THR A 343 -26.70 23.68 9.75
C THR A 343 -27.91 23.07 10.47
N ALA A 344 -27.94 21.74 10.62
CA ALA A 344 -29.01 21.08 11.38
C ALA A 344 -28.99 21.48 12.85
N ALA A 345 -27.79 21.49 13.47
CA ALA A 345 -27.60 21.83 14.87
C ALA A 345 -27.93 23.29 15.21
N ALA A 346 -27.81 24.21 14.25
CA ALA A 346 -28.23 25.61 14.42
C ALA A 346 -29.72 25.74 14.76
N GLY A 347 -30.56 24.81 14.29
CA GLY A 347 -31.99 24.76 14.59
C GLY A 347 -32.36 24.10 15.93
N TRP A 348 -31.39 23.53 16.64
CA TRP A 348 -31.60 22.81 17.90
C TRP A 348 -31.43 23.73 19.12
N PRO A 349 -31.99 23.35 20.29
CA PRO A 349 -31.74 24.07 21.54
C PRO A 349 -30.24 24.23 21.82
N HIS A 350 -29.86 25.36 22.43
CA HIS A 350 -28.46 25.71 22.65
C HIS A 350 -27.68 24.66 23.46
N ALA A 351 -28.34 23.96 24.38
CA ALA A 351 -27.72 22.92 25.20
C ALA A 351 -27.35 21.65 24.40
N MET A 352 -27.89 21.48 23.19
CA MET A 352 -27.70 20.26 22.40
C MET A 352 -26.44 20.36 21.55
N ARG A 353 -25.59 19.32 21.66
CA ARG A 353 -24.38 19.15 20.87
C ARG A 353 -24.63 18.40 19.56
N ILE A 354 -23.72 18.57 18.62
CA ILE A 354 -23.66 17.80 17.37
C ILE A 354 -22.29 17.11 17.30
N ALA A 355 -22.30 15.79 17.20
CA ALA A 355 -21.10 14.99 16.99
C ALA A 355 -20.94 14.63 15.51
N VAL A 356 -19.72 14.72 14.98
CA VAL A 356 -19.39 14.40 13.58
C VAL A 356 -18.12 13.56 13.54
N ASN A 357 -18.23 12.39 12.90
CA ASN A 357 -17.10 11.48 12.66
C ASN A 357 -16.07 12.06 11.68
N VAL A 358 -14.80 11.90 12.02
CA VAL A 358 -13.67 12.45 11.25
C VAL A 358 -12.64 11.38 10.95
N SER A 359 -12.31 11.25 9.66
CA SER A 359 -11.24 10.35 9.20
C SER A 359 -9.84 10.95 9.43
N ALA A 360 -8.85 10.08 9.68
CA ALA A 360 -7.43 10.44 9.73
C ALA A 360 -6.97 11.19 8.47
N VAL A 361 -7.48 10.81 7.29
CA VAL A 361 -7.13 11.42 6.00
C VAL A 361 -7.57 12.88 5.96
N GLN A 362 -8.74 13.19 6.52
CA GLN A 362 -9.25 14.55 6.60
C GLN A 362 -8.32 15.43 7.43
N ILE A 363 -7.96 15.00 8.64
CA ILE A 363 -7.09 15.78 9.54
C ILE A 363 -5.72 16.04 8.90
N LYS A 364 -5.18 15.08 8.16
CA LYS A 364 -3.89 15.20 7.47
C LYS A 364 -3.91 16.08 6.22
N SER A 365 -5.08 16.43 5.69
CA SER A 365 -5.21 17.26 4.48
C SER A 365 -4.63 18.67 4.63
N GLY A 366 -4.37 19.12 5.86
CA GLY A 366 -3.89 20.47 6.17
C GLY A 366 -4.95 21.58 6.01
N THR A 367 -6.09 21.29 5.39
CA THR A 367 -7.21 22.23 5.22
C THR A 367 -8.34 22.02 6.21
N PHE A 368 -8.34 20.91 6.96
CA PHE A 368 -9.44 20.50 7.82
C PHE A 368 -9.87 21.55 8.84
N ALA A 369 -8.92 22.16 9.57
CA ALA A 369 -9.25 23.20 10.54
C ALA A 369 -9.99 24.38 9.89
N ARG A 370 -9.59 24.77 8.68
CA ARG A 370 -10.26 25.82 7.92
C ARG A 370 -11.67 25.41 7.50
N SER A 371 -11.88 24.15 7.10
CA SER A 371 -13.20 23.62 6.77
C SER A 371 -14.15 23.65 7.96
N VAL A 372 -13.68 23.27 9.14
CA VAL A 372 -14.48 23.31 10.38
C VAL A 372 -14.87 24.74 10.73
N ILE A 373 -13.91 25.67 10.71
CA ILE A 373 -14.17 27.11 10.95
C ILE A 373 -15.21 27.64 9.96
N ALA A 374 -15.09 27.30 8.68
CA ALA A 374 -16.03 27.74 7.66
C ALA A 374 -17.44 27.16 7.89
N ALA A 375 -17.56 25.91 8.33
CA ALA A 375 -18.85 25.29 8.64
C ALA A 375 -19.55 25.96 9.83
N LEU A 376 -18.80 26.24 10.91
CA LEU A 376 -19.30 26.96 12.10
C LEU A 376 -19.69 28.39 11.76
N ALA A 377 -18.86 29.11 11.01
CA ALA A 377 -19.14 30.48 10.58
C ALA A 377 -20.39 30.57 9.68
N PHE A 378 -20.60 29.57 8.81
CA PHE A 378 -21.76 29.50 7.94
C PHE A 378 -23.05 29.18 8.70
N SER A 379 -23.01 28.24 9.65
CA SER A 379 -24.21 27.82 10.40
C SER A 379 -24.55 28.73 11.58
N GLY A 380 -23.58 29.49 12.10
CA GLY A 380 -23.72 30.26 13.34
C GLY A 380 -23.73 29.39 14.61
N VAL A 381 -23.34 28.12 14.53
CA VAL A 381 -23.25 27.23 15.69
C VAL A 381 -22.03 27.61 16.54
N PRO A 382 -22.20 27.84 17.87
CA PRO A 382 -21.09 27.96 18.80
C PRO A 382 -20.12 26.76 18.73
N ALA A 383 -18.82 27.03 18.77
CA ALA A 383 -17.78 26.00 18.60
C ALA A 383 -17.86 24.88 19.66
N ASP A 384 -18.25 25.22 20.89
CA ASP A 384 -18.40 24.30 22.03
C ASP A 384 -19.56 23.31 21.90
N ARG A 385 -20.45 23.53 20.92
CA ARG A 385 -21.52 22.60 20.55
C ARG A 385 -21.10 21.58 19.50
N LEU A 386 -20.00 21.81 18.79
CA LEU A 386 -19.45 20.84 17.84
C LEU A 386 -18.50 19.89 18.56
N GLU A 387 -18.76 18.60 18.39
CA GLU A 387 -17.90 17.52 18.86
C GLU A 387 -17.38 16.77 17.63
N LEU A 388 -16.06 16.60 17.55
CA LEU A 388 -15.41 15.85 16.48
C LEU A 388 -14.99 14.49 17.04
N GLU A 389 -15.52 13.43 16.44
CA GLU A 389 -15.23 12.05 16.81
C GLU A 389 -14.06 11.53 15.97
N ILE A 390 -13.03 11.05 16.64
CA ILE A 390 -11.82 10.49 16.02
C ILE A 390 -11.56 9.11 16.58
N THR A 391 -11.11 8.18 15.73
CA THR A 391 -10.73 6.84 16.18
C THR A 391 -9.36 6.84 16.87
N GLU A 392 -9.09 5.79 17.64
CA GLU A 392 -7.81 5.62 18.34
C GLU A 392 -6.60 5.66 17.40
N THR A 393 -6.74 5.14 16.18
CA THR A 393 -5.69 5.12 15.16
C THR A 393 -5.26 6.54 14.76
N VAL A 394 -6.15 7.53 14.84
CA VAL A 394 -5.80 8.94 14.60
C VAL A 394 -4.85 9.46 15.66
N LEU A 395 -5.06 9.10 16.93
CA LEU A 395 -4.21 9.53 18.05
C LEU A 395 -2.86 8.82 18.10
N MET A 396 -2.79 7.58 17.59
CA MET A 396 -1.52 6.85 17.44
C MET A 396 -0.65 7.40 16.32
N ASP A 397 -1.21 8.19 15.42
CA ASP A 397 -0.46 8.81 14.34
C ASP A 397 0.45 9.90 14.92
N GLU A 398 1.74 9.61 15.03
CA GLU A 398 2.75 10.51 15.60
C GLU A 398 3.08 11.72 14.71
N SER A 399 2.28 11.98 13.69
CA SER A 399 2.38 13.18 12.87
C SER A 399 2.16 14.44 13.70
N ASP A 400 3.18 15.29 13.79
CA ASP A 400 3.09 16.64 14.39
C ASP A 400 1.93 17.46 13.81
N THR A 401 1.55 17.19 12.55
CA THR A 401 0.42 17.84 11.86
C THR A 401 -0.92 17.50 12.50
N VAL A 402 -1.14 16.25 12.90
CA VAL A 402 -2.40 15.78 13.49
C VAL A 402 -2.61 16.44 14.86
N LEU A 403 -1.61 16.34 15.74
CA LEU A 403 -1.68 16.94 17.07
C LEU A 403 -1.83 18.46 17.03
N LYS A 404 -1.14 19.14 16.10
CA LYS A 404 -1.27 20.58 15.91
C LYS A 404 -2.67 20.97 15.45
N THR A 405 -3.24 20.24 14.49
CA THR A 405 -4.60 20.51 13.97
C THR A 405 -5.65 20.30 15.05
N LEU A 406 -5.58 19.20 15.81
CA LEU A 406 -6.50 18.95 16.92
C LEU A 406 -6.34 20.00 18.03
N GLY A 407 -5.10 20.42 18.33
CA GLY A 407 -4.83 21.51 19.28
C GLY A 407 -5.47 22.83 18.84
N GLN A 408 -5.32 23.21 17.57
CA GLN A 408 -5.95 24.41 17.01
C GLN A 408 -7.48 24.38 17.10
N LEU A 409 -8.09 23.22 16.83
CA LEU A 409 -9.54 23.06 16.91
C LEU A 409 -10.04 23.20 18.36
N ARG A 410 -9.34 22.60 19.32
CA ARG A 410 -9.68 22.73 20.74
C ARG A 410 -9.47 24.16 21.25
N ASP A 411 -8.44 24.86 20.80
CA ASP A 411 -8.21 26.28 21.17
C ASP A 411 -9.34 27.20 20.67
N LEU A 412 -10.10 26.77 19.65
CA LEU A 412 -11.34 27.44 19.20
C LEU A 412 -12.57 27.07 20.03
N GLY A 413 -12.45 26.15 20.99
CA GLY A 413 -13.51 25.66 21.85
C GLY A 413 -14.23 24.41 21.35
N ILE A 414 -13.76 23.78 20.27
CA ILE A 414 -14.35 22.56 19.71
C ILE A 414 -13.99 21.36 20.58
N ARG A 415 -14.97 20.49 20.84
CA ARG A 415 -14.76 19.27 21.63
C ARG A 415 -14.21 18.14 20.78
N ILE A 416 -13.30 17.36 21.35
CA ILE A 416 -12.75 16.16 20.71
C ILE A 416 -13.18 14.93 21.50
N ALA A 417 -13.83 13.99 20.80
CA ALA A 417 -14.26 12.72 21.34
C ALA A 417 -13.42 11.58 20.73
N LEU A 418 -12.99 10.64 21.57
CA LEU A 418 -12.30 9.44 21.16
C LEU A 418 -13.30 8.31 20.96
N ASP A 419 -13.41 7.84 19.72
CA ASP A 419 -14.34 6.81 19.29
C ASP A 419 -13.72 5.40 19.28
N ASP A 420 -14.57 4.37 19.28
CA ASP A 420 -14.22 2.95 19.27
C ASP A 420 -13.26 2.50 20.40
N PHE A 421 -13.31 3.14 21.57
CA PHE A 421 -12.31 2.92 22.62
C PHE A 421 -12.33 1.47 23.15
N GLY A 422 -11.15 0.84 23.18
CA GLY A 422 -10.93 -0.51 23.70
C GLY A 422 -10.89 -1.62 22.64
N THR A 423 -11.17 -1.31 21.36
CA THR A 423 -11.07 -2.28 20.25
C THR A 423 -9.67 -2.34 19.61
N GLY A 424 -8.81 -1.36 19.92
CA GLY A 424 -7.45 -1.20 19.37
C GLY A 424 -6.31 -1.35 20.39
N TYR A 425 -5.11 -0.90 20.01
CA TYR A 425 -3.90 -0.94 20.83
C TYR A 425 -3.85 0.21 21.86
N SER A 426 -4.79 0.23 22.82
CA SER A 426 -4.90 1.32 23.81
C SER A 426 -3.70 1.40 24.73
N SER A 427 -2.76 2.30 24.41
CA SER A 427 -1.79 2.80 25.38
C SER A 427 -2.39 4.02 26.06
N LEU A 428 -2.76 3.87 27.34
CA LEU A 428 -3.12 4.97 28.26
C LEU A 428 -2.13 6.15 28.20
N GLY A 429 -0.90 5.92 27.73
CA GLY A 429 0.09 6.95 27.46
C GLY A 429 -0.36 8.00 26.44
N TYR A 430 -1.23 7.68 25.47
CA TYR A 430 -1.68 8.64 24.45
C TYR A 430 -2.78 9.58 24.96
N LEU A 431 -3.70 9.08 25.80
CA LEU A 431 -4.69 9.92 26.50
C LEU A 431 -4.01 10.98 27.38
N ARG A 432 -2.80 10.69 27.89
CA ARG A 432 -1.99 11.66 28.62
C ARG A 432 -1.37 12.73 27.71
N ARG A 433 -1.09 12.41 26.44
CA ARG A 433 -0.37 13.28 25.50
C ARG A 433 -1.28 14.25 24.78
N PHE A 434 -2.54 13.87 24.55
CA PHE A 434 -3.55 14.76 23.98
C PHE A 434 -4.84 14.72 24.82
N PRO A 435 -5.25 15.85 25.44
CA PRO A 435 -6.46 15.87 26.25
C PRO A 435 -7.70 15.85 25.34
N VAL A 436 -8.47 14.77 25.46
CA VAL A 436 -9.79 14.61 24.84
C VAL A 436 -10.89 14.98 25.83
N ASP A 437 -12.03 15.43 25.34
CA ASP A 437 -13.18 15.83 26.17
C ASP A 437 -14.12 14.66 26.48
N LYS A 438 -14.11 13.64 25.61
CA LYS A 438 -15.00 12.49 25.68
C LYS A 438 -14.33 11.20 25.21
N ILE A 439 -14.74 10.08 25.80
CA ILE A 439 -14.44 8.72 25.34
C ILE A 439 -15.77 7.99 25.05
N LYS A 440 -15.88 7.37 23.88
CA LYS A 440 -17.00 6.51 23.50
C LYS A 440 -16.57 5.04 23.63
N ILE A 441 -17.32 4.26 24.42
CA ILE A 441 -17.09 2.83 24.59
C ILE A 441 -17.78 2.11 23.44
N ASP A 442 -17.01 1.34 22.67
CA ASP A 442 -17.53 0.58 21.54
C ASP A 442 -18.67 -0.37 21.92
N ARG A 443 -19.63 -0.49 21.01
CA ARG A 443 -20.84 -1.31 21.16
C ARG A 443 -20.55 -2.79 21.47
N SER A 444 -19.40 -3.34 21.08
CA SER A 444 -19.09 -4.75 21.35
C SER A 444 -19.01 -5.03 22.85
N PHE A 445 -18.47 -4.10 23.65
CA PHE A 445 -18.41 -4.24 25.10
C PHE A 445 -19.78 -4.06 25.77
N ILE A 446 -20.64 -3.22 25.20
CA ILE A 446 -21.99 -2.97 25.72
C ILE A 446 -22.94 -4.12 25.39
N ARG A 447 -22.84 -4.70 24.19
CA ARG A 447 -23.62 -5.88 23.80
C ARG A 447 -23.38 -7.05 24.76
N ASP A 448 -22.13 -7.27 25.14
CA ASP A 448 -21.73 -8.39 25.99
C ASP A 448 -21.52 -7.97 27.46
N ILE A 449 -22.13 -6.86 27.91
CA ILE A 449 -21.91 -6.27 29.26
C ILE A 449 -22.31 -7.20 30.42
N ASP A 450 -23.18 -8.19 30.18
CA ASP A 450 -23.52 -9.22 31.16
C ASP A 450 -22.33 -10.15 31.47
N ASN A 451 -21.35 -10.22 30.56
CA ASN A 451 -20.10 -10.94 30.78
C ASN A 451 -19.22 -10.16 31.78
N ARG A 452 -18.66 -10.86 32.76
CA ARG A 452 -17.73 -10.32 33.75
C ARG A 452 -16.60 -9.50 33.15
N ASP A 453 -16.00 -9.98 32.05
CA ASP A 453 -14.83 -9.34 31.44
C ASP A 453 -15.22 -8.01 30.75
N SER A 454 -16.26 -8.03 29.91
CA SER A 454 -16.80 -6.82 29.28
C SER A 454 -17.27 -5.80 30.33
N ALA A 455 -17.97 -6.24 31.36
CA ALA A 455 -18.40 -5.38 32.46
C ALA A 455 -17.22 -4.74 33.21
N ALA A 456 -16.12 -5.47 33.39
CA ALA A 456 -14.92 -4.96 34.03
C ALA A 456 -14.24 -3.89 33.16
N ILE A 457 -14.16 -4.10 31.83
CA ILE A 457 -13.64 -3.12 30.89
C ILE A 457 -14.49 -1.85 30.94
N VAL A 458 -15.82 -1.96 30.79
CA VAL A 458 -16.76 -0.82 30.84
C VAL A 458 -16.59 -0.02 32.13
N ARG A 459 -16.59 -0.67 33.30
CA ARG A 459 -16.37 0.01 34.59
C ARG A 459 -15.00 0.68 34.69
N THR A 460 -13.96 0.07 34.12
CA THR A 460 -12.61 0.63 34.12
C THR A 460 -12.55 1.91 33.29
N VAL A 461 -13.18 1.92 32.10
CA VAL A 461 -13.22 3.11 31.23
C VAL A 461 -14.03 4.23 31.88
N ILE A 462 -15.19 3.90 32.48
CA ILE A 462 -16.00 4.89 33.23
C ILE A 462 -15.18 5.48 34.40
N GLY A 463 -14.51 4.64 35.18
CA GLY A 463 -13.65 5.10 36.29
C GLY A 463 -12.48 5.97 35.82
N LEU A 464 -11.86 5.63 34.69
CA LEU A 464 -10.80 6.43 34.07
C LEU A 464 -11.31 7.81 33.67
N GLY A 465 -12.47 7.86 32.99
CA GLY A 465 -13.10 9.12 32.58
C GLY A 465 -13.38 10.03 33.78
N ALA A 466 -13.96 9.46 34.85
CA ALA A 466 -14.23 10.19 36.08
C ALA A 466 -12.96 10.78 36.74
N GLN A 467 -11.84 10.04 36.74
CA GLN A 467 -10.58 10.49 37.31
C GLN A 467 -9.87 11.58 36.48
N LEU A 468 -10.03 11.53 35.15
CA LEU A 468 -9.41 12.47 34.22
C LEU A 468 -10.31 13.68 33.90
N GLY A 469 -11.55 13.69 34.38
CA GLY A 469 -12.53 14.71 34.03
C GLY A 469 -13.02 14.62 32.58
N ILE A 470 -13.00 13.41 32.01
CA ILE A 470 -13.40 13.11 30.64
C ILE A 470 -14.79 12.48 30.66
N THR A 471 -15.70 12.97 29.82
CA THR A 471 -17.05 12.39 29.70
C THR A 471 -16.99 11.02 29.06
N VAL A 472 -17.76 10.06 29.57
CA VAL A 472 -17.86 8.72 28.96
C VAL A 472 -19.25 8.50 28.39
N THR A 473 -19.29 8.09 27.12
CA THR A 473 -20.49 7.71 26.39
C THR A 473 -20.45 6.21 26.09
N ALA A 474 -21.51 5.48 26.40
CA ALA A 474 -21.64 4.07 26.04
C ALA A 474 -22.48 3.90 24.77
N GLU A 475 -21.96 3.19 23.78
CA GLU A 475 -22.63 2.98 22.49
C GLU A 475 -23.33 1.63 22.38
N GLY A 476 -24.34 1.55 21.50
CA GLY A 476 -25.05 0.29 21.27
C GLY A 476 -25.92 -0.16 22.45
N VAL A 477 -26.45 0.78 23.24
CA VAL A 477 -27.43 0.47 24.29
C VAL A 477 -28.77 0.11 23.65
N GLU A 478 -29.16 -1.16 23.78
CA GLU A 478 -30.37 -1.73 23.16
C GLU A 478 -31.43 -2.14 24.18
N THR A 479 -31.06 -2.33 25.44
CA THR A 479 -31.97 -2.82 26.49
C THR A 479 -31.91 -1.98 27.77
N GLU A 480 -33.04 -1.91 28.50
CA GLU A 480 -33.10 -1.22 29.80
C GLU A 480 -32.11 -1.81 30.81
N ALA A 481 -31.86 -3.13 30.78
CA ALA A 481 -30.87 -3.77 31.65
C ALA A 481 -29.45 -3.24 31.41
N GLN A 482 -29.06 -3.05 30.14
CA GLN A 482 -27.77 -2.41 29.81
C GLN A 482 -27.70 -0.97 30.33
N LEU A 483 -28.78 -0.20 30.16
CA LEU A 483 -28.86 1.18 30.65
C LEU A 483 -28.76 1.26 32.18
N ASP A 484 -29.42 0.35 32.89
CA ASP A 484 -29.39 0.25 34.35
C ASP A 484 -27.98 -0.08 34.85
N MET A 485 -27.30 -1.06 34.24
CA MET A 485 -25.90 -1.38 34.56
C MET A 485 -24.95 -0.19 34.32
N LEU A 486 -25.15 0.56 33.24
CA LEU A 486 -24.38 1.76 32.95
C LEU A 486 -24.65 2.87 33.96
N ARG A 487 -25.91 3.04 34.40
CA ARG A 487 -26.30 4.00 35.44
C ARG A 487 -25.65 3.65 36.78
N GLU A 488 -25.67 2.37 37.17
CA GLU A 488 -25.02 1.88 38.39
C GLU A 488 -23.49 2.06 38.35
N ALA A 489 -22.88 1.87 37.18
CA ALA A 489 -21.45 2.08 36.97
C ALA A 489 -21.05 3.57 36.97
N GLY A 490 -22.02 4.50 36.92
CA GLY A 490 -21.77 5.94 36.90
C GLY A 490 -21.44 6.50 35.51
N CYS A 491 -21.88 5.83 34.43
CA CYS A 491 -21.73 6.34 33.07
C CYS A 491 -22.55 7.63 32.88
N VAL A 492 -22.03 8.58 32.11
CA VAL A 492 -22.63 9.93 31.97
C VAL A 492 -23.59 9.99 30.77
N GLU A 493 -23.21 9.40 29.65
CA GLU A 493 -23.97 9.46 28.40
C GLU A 493 -24.19 8.06 27.81
N ALA A 494 -25.32 7.88 27.12
CA ALA A 494 -25.66 6.65 26.39
C ALA A 494 -26.19 6.97 25.01
N GLN A 495 -25.86 6.10 24.06
CA GLN A 495 -26.37 6.09 22.70
C GLN A 495 -26.69 4.66 22.27
N GLY A 496 -27.79 4.49 21.55
CA GLY A 496 -28.20 3.18 21.04
C GLY A 496 -29.68 3.15 20.68
N TYR A 497 -30.16 2.02 20.16
CA TYR A 497 -31.53 1.90 19.67
C TYR A 497 -32.60 2.00 20.77
N LEU A 498 -32.24 1.74 22.02
CA LEU A 498 -33.12 2.02 23.16
C LEU A 498 -33.43 3.52 23.27
N ILE A 499 -32.44 4.37 22.97
CA ILE A 499 -32.51 5.84 23.08
C ILE A 499 -33.04 6.45 21.78
N GLY A 500 -32.79 5.82 20.65
CA GLY A 500 -33.36 6.22 19.38
C GLY A 500 -32.57 5.69 18.20
N VAL A 501 -33.30 5.32 17.15
CA VAL A 501 -32.70 4.94 15.88
C VAL A 501 -32.22 6.20 15.12
N PRO A 502 -31.15 6.10 14.31
CA PRO A 502 -30.75 7.16 13.40
C PRO A 502 -31.94 7.66 12.58
N SER A 503 -32.21 8.97 12.65
CA SER A 503 -33.42 9.58 12.09
C SER A 503 -33.11 10.91 11.39
N THR A 504 -34.06 11.45 10.63
CA THR A 504 -33.86 12.74 9.95
C THR A 504 -33.78 13.91 10.94
N ALA A 505 -33.17 15.04 10.52
CA ALA A 505 -33.14 16.25 11.34
C ALA A 505 -34.54 16.76 11.73
N ALA A 506 -35.55 16.53 10.88
CA ALA A 506 -36.94 16.90 11.16
C ALA A 506 -37.53 16.05 12.30
N GLU A 507 -37.19 14.76 12.35
CA GLU A 507 -37.63 13.85 13.40
C GLU A 507 -36.95 14.14 14.74
N ILE A 508 -35.65 14.46 14.73
CA ILE A 508 -34.96 14.95 15.94
C ILE A 508 -35.62 16.22 16.46
N ASN A 509 -35.89 17.20 15.59
CA ASN A 509 -36.61 18.42 15.99
C ASN A 509 -37.99 18.14 16.58
N ARG A 510 -38.72 17.15 16.03
CA ARG A 510 -40.00 16.72 16.59
C ARG A 510 -39.82 16.11 17.99
N LEU A 511 -38.84 15.23 18.16
CA LEU A 511 -38.51 14.58 19.43
C LEU A 511 -38.20 15.62 20.52
N LEU A 512 -37.40 16.63 20.18
CA LEU A 512 -37.03 17.72 21.10
C LEU A 512 -38.23 18.60 21.50
N ARG A 513 -39.19 18.84 20.59
CA ARG A 513 -40.39 19.66 20.87
C ARG A 513 -41.40 18.97 21.77
N THR A 514 -41.47 17.64 21.76
CA THR A 514 -42.44 16.87 22.55
C THR A 514 -42.06 16.71 24.03
N GLY A 515 -40.85 17.13 24.44
CA GLY A 515 -40.47 17.35 25.85
C GLY A 515 -40.57 16.14 26.80
N THR A 516 -40.95 14.95 26.34
CA THR A 516 -41.21 13.80 27.23
C THR A 516 -40.98 12.48 26.52
N ALA A 517 -40.07 11.68 27.11
CA ALA A 517 -39.92 10.23 27.07
C ALA A 517 -40.05 9.50 25.73
N LEU A 518 -38.95 8.85 25.33
CA LEU A 518 -39.00 7.61 24.58
C LEU A 518 -39.88 6.59 25.31
N ARG A 519 -41.15 6.56 24.93
CA ARG A 519 -42.05 5.41 25.11
C ARG A 519 -42.96 5.31 23.90
N ARG A 520 -42.46 4.64 22.86
CA ARG A 520 -43.23 3.83 21.91
C ARG A 520 -42.34 2.64 21.56
N SER A 521 -42.45 1.49 22.22
CA SER A 521 -43.48 0.44 22.10
C SER A 521 -43.74 0.02 20.66
N GLY A 522 -43.24 -1.16 20.29
CA GLY A 522 -43.52 -1.85 19.03
C GLY A 522 -42.30 -2.60 18.52
#